data_AF-A0AA88SAB6-F1
#
_entry.id   AF-A0AA88SAB6-F1
#
_cell.length_a   1.000
_cell.length_b   1.000
_cell.length_c   1.000
_cell.angle_alpha   90.00
_cell.angle_beta   90.00
_cell.angle_gamma   90.00
#
_symmetry.space_group_name_H-M   'P 1'
#
loop_
_entity.id
_entity.type
_entity.pdbx_description
1 polymer ?
#
loop_
_entity_poly.entity_id
_entity_poly.type
_entity_poly.pdbx_seq_one_letter_code
_entity_poly.pdbx_strand_id
1 'polypeptide(L)'
;MPITFSGWEACCETFKELQPGQTPRKSHGYTMFHGTHKSNAQTIITNGFKPSSGGTLGAGVYCSRDIKKAMSYPAFCASNDRVVFKLRVRVGKVKRIDNQCMHLQTTWHQQGYDTAWLPASVLGLEEDCVWDPKRITVVAIAHCGDAAMKNSLQSLIKQQGNGPGQEAIGSEGTLCKSCGMQTQDTHIVEKCWVCKTAICAFMRKHVCLKK
;
A
#
# COMPACT_ATOMS: atom_id res chain seq x y z
N MET A 1 -7.82 -11.36 -35.89
CA MET A 1 -8.07 -9.91 -36.09
C MET A 1 -7.29 -9.14 -35.02
N PRO A 2 -6.35 -8.26 -35.37
CA PRO A 2 -5.65 -7.47 -34.36
C PRO A 2 -6.56 -6.33 -33.86
N ILE A 3 -6.66 -6.20 -32.54
CA ILE A 3 -7.30 -5.05 -31.89
C ILE A 3 -6.21 -4.00 -31.73
N THR A 4 -6.32 -2.89 -32.47
CA THR A 4 -5.50 -1.70 -32.22
C THR A 4 -6.05 -0.97 -31.00
N PHE A 5 -5.30 -1.02 -29.90
CA PHE A 5 -5.56 -0.25 -28.69
C PHE A 5 -4.62 0.95 -28.65
N SER A 6 -5.19 2.16 -28.65
CA SER A 6 -4.45 3.42 -28.47
C SER A 6 -5.11 4.20 -27.34
N GLY A 7 -4.60 3.99 -26.13
CA GLY A 7 -5.10 4.60 -24.92
C GLY A 7 -4.23 4.23 -23.73
N TRP A 8 -4.47 4.87 -22.59
CA TRP A 8 -3.85 4.54 -21.32
C TRP A 8 -4.89 4.71 -20.21
N GLU A 9 -4.71 3.94 -19.14
CA GLU A 9 -5.48 4.03 -17.92
C GLU A 9 -4.50 4.29 -16.78
N ALA A 10 -4.61 5.44 -16.13
CA ALA A 10 -3.92 5.66 -14.86
C ALA A 10 -4.82 5.15 -13.74
N CYS A 11 -4.33 4.14 -13.05
CA CYS A 11 -4.87 3.79 -11.75
C CYS A 11 -4.40 4.83 -10.74
N CYS A 12 -5.19 5.89 -10.51
CA CYS A 12 -4.99 6.71 -9.31
C CYS A 12 -5.21 5.81 -8.10
N GLU A 13 -4.15 5.61 -7.31
CA GLU A 13 -4.20 4.82 -6.08
C GLU A 13 -5.09 5.52 -5.06
N THR A 14 -6.37 5.18 -5.04
CA THR A 14 -7.26 5.58 -3.96
C THR A 14 -6.97 4.70 -2.75
N PHE A 15 -6.30 5.27 -1.75
CA PHE A 15 -6.12 4.62 -0.46
C PHE A 15 -7.47 4.56 0.25
N LYS A 16 -7.97 3.35 0.47
CA LYS A 16 -9.23 3.10 1.16
C LYS A 16 -8.96 2.52 2.53
N GLU A 17 -9.81 2.85 3.50
CA GLU A 17 -9.87 2.10 4.75
C GLU A 17 -10.83 0.93 4.54
N LEU A 18 -10.29 -0.29 4.56
CA LEU A 18 -11.09 -1.50 4.63
C LEU A 18 -11.14 -1.97 6.08
N GLN A 19 -12.31 -2.39 6.52
CA GLN A 19 -12.48 -3.06 7.80
C GLN A 19 -11.89 -4.48 7.75
N PRO A 20 -11.43 -5.02 8.89
CA PRO A 20 -11.00 -6.42 8.98
C PRO A 20 -12.05 -7.38 8.40
N GLY A 21 -11.62 -8.41 7.68
CA GLY A 21 -12.48 -9.41 7.05
C GLY A 21 -13.04 -9.02 5.67
N GLN A 22 -12.98 -7.75 5.28
CA GLN A 22 -13.47 -7.34 3.95
C GLN A 22 -12.57 -7.85 2.83
N THR A 23 -13.12 -8.31 1.72
CA THR A 23 -12.30 -8.81 0.61
C THR A 23 -11.49 -7.68 -0.05
N PRO A 24 -10.14 -7.78 -0.13
CA PRO A 24 -9.33 -6.82 -0.87
C PRO A 24 -9.70 -6.81 -2.35
N ARG A 25 -9.73 -5.61 -2.94
CA ARG A 25 -9.90 -5.39 -4.37
C ARG A 25 -8.53 -5.22 -5.03
N LYS A 26 -8.38 -5.77 -6.22
CA LYS A 26 -7.16 -5.66 -7.01
C LYS A 26 -6.80 -4.19 -7.26
N SER A 27 -5.51 -3.91 -7.30
CA SER A 27 -4.94 -2.60 -7.69
C SER A 27 -5.36 -1.41 -6.80
N HIS A 28 -5.69 -1.67 -5.54
CA HIS A 28 -6.00 -0.63 -4.55
C HIS A 28 -4.88 -0.49 -3.52
N GLY A 29 -4.81 0.70 -2.91
CA GLY A 29 -4.02 0.95 -1.71
C GLY A 29 -4.89 0.81 -0.46
N TYR A 30 -4.36 0.21 0.60
CA TYR A 30 -5.06 0.08 1.88
C TYR A 30 -4.25 0.62 3.05
N THR A 31 -4.96 1.22 4.00
CA THR A 31 -4.42 1.46 5.34
C THR A 31 -4.32 0.13 6.07
N MET A 32 -3.13 -0.24 6.52
CA MET A 32 -2.89 -1.44 7.32
C MET A 32 -1.93 -1.15 8.48
N PHE A 33 -1.68 -2.13 9.32
CA PHE A 33 -0.85 -2.02 10.51
C PHE A 33 0.18 -3.15 10.58
N HIS A 34 1.37 -2.82 11.07
CA HIS A 34 2.44 -3.79 11.32
C HIS A 34 3.04 -3.53 12.70
N GLY A 35 3.02 -4.55 13.56
CA GLY A 35 3.70 -4.54 14.85
C GLY A 35 5.14 -5.00 14.71
N THR A 36 6.06 -4.27 15.32
CA THR A 36 7.49 -4.59 15.35
C THR A 36 8.08 -4.27 16.71
N HIS A 37 9.28 -4.78 16.98
CA HIS A 37 10.04 -4.41 18.16
C HIS A 37 10.62 -3.01 18.02
N LYS A 38 10.65 -2.23 19.09
CA LYS A 38 11.19 -0.86 19.09
C LYS A 38 12.60 -0.72 18.52
N SER A 39 13.46 -1.72 18.74
CA SER A 39 14.83 -1.76 18.20
C SER A 39 14.88 -1.79 16.67
N ASN A 40 13.83 -2.31 16.02
CA ASN A 40 13.78 -2.42 14.57
C ASN A 40 13.10 -1.19 13.93
N ALA A 41 12.42 -0.38 14.73
CA ALA A 41 11.51 0.64 14.22
C ALA A 41 12.24 1.71 13.39
N GLN A 42 13.36 2.21 13.90
CA GLN A 42 14.17 3.19 13.19
C GLN A 42 14.74 2.62 11.89
N THR A 43 15.29 1.39 11.91
CA THR A 43 15.82 0.74 10.72
C THR A 43 14.77 0.50 9.65
N ILE A 44 13.55 0.11 10.04
CA ILE A 44 12.44 -0.08 9.09
C ILE A 44 12.04 1.24 8.44
N ILE A 45 12.00 2.33 9.21
CA ILE A 45 11.72 3.66 8.65
C ILE A 45 12.85 4.06 7.70
N THR A 46 14.11 3.99 8.13
CA THR A 46 15.26 4.45 7.32
C THR A 46 15.51 3.61 6.07
N ASN A 47 15.48 2.29 6.18
CA ASN A 47 15.94 1.36 5.13
C ASN A 47 14.79 0.61 4.45
N GLY A 48 13.56 0.78 4.92
CA GLY A 48 12.40 0.00 4.49
C GLY A 48 12.31 -1.36 5.17
N PHE A 49 11.25 -2.11 4.83
CA PHE A 49 11.02 -3.45 5.37
C PHE A 49 11.97 -4.48 4.75
N LYS A 50 12.43 -5.42 5.58
CA LYS A 50 13.03 -6.67 5.12
C LYS A 50 11.98 -7.79 5.21
N PRO A 51 11.72 -8.55 4.13
CA PRO A 51 10.80 -9.68 4.20
C PRO A 51 11.25 -10.72 5.23
N SER A 52 10.29 -11.37 5.88
CA SER A 52 10.55 -12.61 6.63
C SER A 52 10.98 -13.72 5.65
N SER A 53 11.70 -14.71 6.15
CA SER A 53 12.03 -15.92 5.39
C SER A 53 10.86 -16.92 5.30
N GLY A 54 9.80 -16.72 6.07
CA GLY A 54 8.63 -17.61 6.13
C GLY A 54 7.49 -17.06 6.99
N GLY A 55 6.57 -17.94 7.37
CA GLY A 55 5.35 -17.64 8.13
C GLY A 55 4.13 -18.34 7.51
N THR A 56 2.93 -18.05 8.03
CA THR A 56 1.66 -18.67 7.60
C THR A 56 1.37 -18.58 6.09
N LEU A 57 1.99 -17.62 5.41
CA LEU A 57 1.78 -17.27 4.01
C LEU A 57 3.12 -17.27 3.25
N GLY A 58 4.16 -17.89 3.79
CA GLY A 58 5.51 -17.87 3.21
C GLY A 58 6.25 -16.56 3.48
N ALA A 59 7.31 -16.33 2.71
CA ALA A 59 8.16 -15.15 2.85
C ALA A 59 7.44 -13.87 2.40
N GLY A 60 7.64 -12.78 3.13
CA GLY A 60 7.05 -11.48 2.83
C GLY A 60 6.99 -10.55 4.03
N VAL A 61 6.27 -9.45 3.90
CA VAL A 61 5.98 -8.52 5.00
C VAL A 61 4.54 -8.69 5.42
N TYR A 62 4.35 -9.05 6.69
CA TYR A 62 3.04 -9.29 7.27
C TYR A 62 2.40 -7.99 7.74
N CYS A 63 1.15 -7.77 7.38
CA CYS A 63 0.36 -6.64 7.85
C CYS A 63 -1.07 -7.10 8.16
N SER A 64 -1.76 -6.27 8.94
CA SER A 64 -3.12 -6.53 9.40
C SER A 64 -3.96 -5.27 9.24
N ARG A 65 -5.22 -5.42 8.86
CA ARG A 65 -6.19 -4.32 8.93
C ARG A 65 -6.73 -4.11 10.34
N ASP A 66 -6.59 -5.09 11.21
CA ASP A 66 -6.87 -4.98 12.63
C ASP A 66 -5.61 -4.52 13.39
N ILE A 67 -5.69 -3.30 13.96
CA ILE A 67 -4.64 -2.74 14.80
C ILE A 67 -4.40 -3.56 16.08
N LYS A 68 -5.44 -4.16 16.69
CA LYS A 68 -5.30 -4.96 17.91
C LYS A 68 -4.47 -6.20 17.65
N LYS A 69 -4.67 -6.83 16.48
CA LYS A 69 -3.81 -7.90 16.00
C LYS A 69 -2.37 -7.41 15.85
N ALA A 70 -2.12 -6.28 15.19
CA ALA A 70 -0.77 -5.76 15.02
C ALA A 70 -0.09 -5.43 16.37
N MET A 71 -0.83 -4.91 17.36
CA MET A 71 -0.32 -4.66 18.73
C MET A 71 0.09 -5.93 19.49
N SER A 72 -0.33 -7.11 19.01
CA SER A 72 0.05 -8.40 19.60
C SER A 72 1.43 -8.89 19.12
N TYR A 73 2.05 -8.19 18.16
CA TYR A 73 3.33 -8.57 17.56
C TYR A 73 4.45 -7.55 17.85
N PRO A 74 5.71 -8.03 17.97
CA PRO A 74 6.11 -9.44 17.95
C PRO A 74 5.62 -10.20 19.20
N ALA A 75 5.39 -11.50 19.05
CA ALA A 75 5.00 -12.35 20.16
C ALA A 75 6.13 -12.44 21.21
N PHE A 76 5.79 -12.79 22.44
CA PHE A 76 6.76 -13.01 23.54
C PHE A 76 7.66 -11.81 23.89
N CYS A 77 7.24 -10.58 23.58
CA CYS A 77 7.87 -9.36 24.10
C CYS A 77 6.91 -8.56 25.00
N ALA A 78 7.48 -7.71 25.85
CA ALA A 78 6.68 -6.83 26.71
C ALA A 78 5.90 -5.83 25.87
N SER A 79 4.72 -5.42 26.34
CA SER A 79 3.86 -4.47 25.60
C SER A 79 4.58 -3.14 25.29
N ASN A 80 5.47 -2.68 26.17
CA ASN A 80 6.27 -1.46 25.98
C ASN A 80 7.39 -1.60 24.94
N ASP A 81 7.73 -2.82 24.54
CA ASP A 81 8.72 -3.07 23.50
C ASP A 81 8.12 -3.07 22.09
N ARG A 82 6.78 -2.97 21.99
CA ARG A 82 6.05 -3.00 20.73
C ARG A 82 5.83 -1.61 20.18
N VAL A 83 6.07 -1.46 18.89
CA VAL A 83 5.70 -0.30 18.08
C VAL A 83 4.81 -0.79 16.96
N VAL A 84 3.68 -0.11 16.74
CA VAL A 84 2.79 -0.39 15.61
C VAL A 84 2.86 0.74 14.61
N PHE A 85 3.23 0.40 13.39
CA PHE A 85 3.20 1.31 12.25
C PHE A 85 1.80 1.36 11.64
N LYS A 86 1.37 2.57 11.23
CA LYS A 86 0.31 2.77 10.25
C LYS A 86 0.97 2.77 8.87
N LEU A 87 0.45 1.94 7.97
CA LEU A 87 1.01 1.69 6.65
C LEU A 87 0.05 2.12 5.55
N ARG A 88 0.60 2.59 4.43
CA ARG A 88 -0.04 2.57 3.12
C ARG A 88 0.50 1.37 2.34
N VAL A 89 -0.38 0.43 1.99
CA VAL A 89 0.00 -0.83 1.35
C VAL A 89 -0.64 -0.93 -0.03
N ARG A 90 0.20 -1.05 -1.07
CA ARG A 90 -0.23 -1.24 -2.47
C ARG A 90 -0.35 -2.73 -2.79
N VAL A 91 -1.54 -3.30 -2.58
CA VAL A 91 -1.73 -4.77 -2.58
C VAL A 91 -1.67 -5.44 -3.95
N GLY A 92 -1.72 -4.67 -5.05
CA GLY A 92 -1.58 -5.20 -6.40
C GLY A 92 -2.56 -6.35 -6.72
N LYS A 93 -2.03 -7.45 -7.27
CA LYS A 93 -2.79 -8.68 -7.53
C LYS A 93 -2.85 -9.51 -6.24
N VAL A 94 -4.04 -9.56 -5.62
CA VAL A 94 -4.26 -10.30 -4.37
C VAL A 94 -4.67 -11.75 -4.65
N LYS A 95 -4.02 -12.71 -3.97
CA LYS A 95 -4.46 -14.11 -3.89
C LYS A 95 -5.22 -14.32 -2.58
N ARG A 96 -6.50 -14.68 -2.67
CA ARG A 96 -7.24 -15.22 -1.53
C ARG A 96 -6.75 -16.64 -1.23
N ILE A 97 -6.35 -16.88 0.01
CA ILE A 97 -5.90 -18.17 0.51
C ILE A 97 -7.05 -18.76 1.34
N ASP A 98 -7.92 -19.52 0.67
CA ASP A 98 -9.06 -20.23 1.25
C ASP A 98 -8.87 -21.75 1.15
N ASN A 99 -9.83 -22.53 1.67
CA ASN A 99 -9.76 -23.99 1.71
C ASN A 99 -9.50 -24.63 0.33
N GLN A 100 -9.87 -23.97 -0.76
CA GLN A 100 -9.64 -24.46 -2.13
C GLN A 100 -8.24 -24.12 -2.65
N CYS A 101 -7.62 -23.07 -2.12
CA CYS A 101 -6.33 -22.55 -2.56
C CYS A 101 -5.19 -22.77 -1.55
N MET A 102 -5.37 -23.65 -0.55
CA MET A 102 -4.34 -23.95 0.47
C MET A 102 -3.01 -24.41 -0.12
N HIS A 103 -3.02 -25.10 -1.27
CA HIS A 103 -1.81 -25.52 -1.97
C HIS A 103 -0.92 -24.34 -2.43
N LEU A 104 -1.47 -23.11 -2.49
CA LEU A 104 -0.73 -21.88 -2.83
C LEU A 104 -0.36 -21.03 -1.61
N GLN A 105 -0.63 -21.52 -0.39
CA GLN A 105 -0.48 -20.75 0.85
C GLN A 105 0.89 -20.06 0.98
N THR A 106 1.97 -20.71 0.56
CA THR A 106 3.34 -20.15 0.65
C THR A 106 3.97 -19.85 -0.72
N THR A 107 3.33 -20.24 -1.82
CA THR A 107 3.87 -20.17 -3.20
C THR A 107 3.10 -19.21 -4.12
N TRP A 108 2.10 -18.49 -3.60
CA TRP A 108 1.29 -17.53 -4.35
C TRP A 108 2.13 -16.48 -5.11
N HIS A 109 3.26 -16.02 -4.56
CA HIS A 109 4.12 -15.03 -5.23
C HIS A 109 4.72 -15.58 -6.54
N GLN A 110 5.00 -16.89 -6.59
CA GLN A 110 5.50 -17.57 -7.79
C GLN A 110 4.46 -17.63 -8.91
N GLN A 111 3.18 -17.47 -8.57
CA GLN A 111 2.06 -17.38 -9.50
C GLN A 111 1.75 -15.92 -9.93
N GLY A 112 2.68 -15.00 -9.67
CA GLY A 112 2.60 -13.60 -10.04
C GLY A 112 1.59 -12.79 -9.23
N TYR A 113 1.35 -13.18 -7.97
CA TYR A 113 0.55 -12.40 -7.03
C TYR A 113 1.46 -11.53 -6.15
N ASP A 114 1.00 -10.32 -5.84
CA ASP A 114 1.76 -9.34 -5.06
C ASP A 114 1.47 -9.42 -3.56
N THR A 115 0.29 -9.93 -3.20
CA THR A 115 -0.17 -10.06 -1.82
C THR A 115 -1.01 -11.33 -1.68
N ALA A 116 -0.75 -12.10 -0.62
CA ALA A 116 -1.68 -13.12 -0.16
C ALA A 116 -2.57 -12.55 0.95
N TRP A 117 -3.86 -12.88 0.89
CA TRP A 117 -4.84 -12.57 1.91
C TRP A 117 -5.48 -13.85 2.43
N LEU A 118 -5.30 -14.12 3.72
CA LEU A 118 -5.92 -15.21 4.46
C LEU A 118 -7.11 -14.66 5.24
N PRO A 119 -8.35 -15.07 4.92
CA PRO A 119 -9.52 -14.69 5.69
C PRO A 119 -9.55 -15.36 7.07
N ALA A 120 -10.12 -14.68 8.08
CA ALA A 120 -10.28 -15.23 9.43
C ALA A 120 -11.11 -16.53 9.47
N SER A 121 -12.00 -16.75 8.50
CA SER A 121 -12.83 -17.96 8.41
C SER A 121 -12.06 -19.26 8.13
N VAL A 122 -10.78 -19.18 7.80
CA VAL A 122 -9.95 -20.33 7.40
C VAL A 122 -9.13 -20.85 8.57
N LEU A 123 -8.32 -19.97 9.19
CA LEU A 123 -7.41 -20.31 10.31
C LEU A 123 -7.69 -19.49 11.57
N GLY A 124 -8.87 -18.87 11.69
CA GLY A 124 -9.30 -18.10 12.85
C GLY A 124 -8.78 -16.66 12.91
N LEU A 125 -7.71 -16.31 12.17
CA LEU A 125 -7.15 -14.96 12.14
C LEU A 125 -6.89 -14.50 10.71
N GLU A 126 -7.27 -13.25 10.42
CA GLU A 126 -6.97 -12.61 9.13
C GLU A 126 -5.49 -12.25 9.02
N GLU A 127 -4.86 -12.55 7.88
CA GLU A 127 -3.48 -12.17 7.58
C GLU A 127 -3.31 -11.68 6.15
N ASP A 128 -2.59 -10.58 5.98
CA ASP A 128 -2.09 -10.12 4.70
C ASP A 128 -0.56 -10.27 4.68
N CYS A 129 -0.03 -10.85 3.61
CA CYS A 129 1.40 -10.98 3.38
C CYS A 129 1.76 -10.39 2.01
N VAL A 130 2.60 -9.35 2.02
CA VAL A 130 3.02 -8.60 0.83
C VAL A 130 4.42 -9.07 0.42
N TRP A 131 4.59 -9.40 -0.86
CA TRP A 131 5.84 -9.98 -1.35
C TRP A 131 6.98 -8.95 -1.41
N ASP A 132 6.73 -7.81 -2.06
CA ASP A 132 7.71 -6.75 -2.26
C ASP A 132 7.54 -5.62 -1.22
N PRO A 133 8.52 -5.41 -0.31
CA PRO A 133 8.55 -4.30 0.63
C PRO A 133 8.32 -2.92 0.03
N LYS A 134 8.70 -2.69 -1.24
CA LYS A 134 8.55 -1.40 -1.93
C LYS A 134 7.09 -1.02 -2.19
N ARG A 135 6.16 -1.95 -1.93
CA ARG A 135 4.72 -1.71 -1.95
C ARG A 135 4.19 -1.14 -0.64
N ILE A 136 5.02 -1.01 0.39
CA ILE A 136 4.64 -0.60 1.74
C ILE A 136 5.33 0.71 2.08
N THR A 137 4.54 1.67 2.54
CA THR A 137 5.04 2.95 3.05
C THR A 137 4.60 3.12 4.50
N VAL A 138 5.55 3.38 5.40
CA VAL A 138 5.24 3.79 6.77
C VAL A 138 4.78 5.24 6.74
N VAL A 139 3.55 5.51 7.21
CA VAL A 139 2.98 6.87 7.18
C VAL A 139 2.80 7.48 8.57
N ALA A 140 2.71 6.66 9.61
CA ALA A 140 2.64 7.14 10.99
C ALA A 140 2.97 6.04 12.00
N ILE A 141 3.15 6.44 13.26
CA ILE A 141 3.16 5.53 14.41
C ILE A 141 1.75 5.45 14.99
N ALA A 142 1.11 4.29 14.85
CA ALA A 142 -0.24 4.03 15.35
C ALA A 142 -0.24 3.76 16.87
N HIS A 143 0.75 3.02 17.36
CA HIS A 143 0.89 2.72 18.79
C HIS A 143 2.37 2.63 19.19
N CYS A 144 2.71 3.17 20.36
CA CYS A 144 4.01 3.04 21.03
C CYS A 144 3.81 3.45 22.49
N GLY A 145 4.25 2.63 23.44
CA GLY A 145 4.12 2.91 24.87
C GLY A 145 5.00 4.06 25.37
N ASP A 146 6.07 4.38 24.64
CA ASP A 146 7.01 5.46 24.95
C ASP A 146 6.72 6.70 24.08
N ALA A 147 6.32 7.79 24.73
CA ALA A 147 5.98 9.04 24.06
C ALA A 147 7.20 9.72 23.40
N ALA A 148 8.37 9.67 24.04
CA ALA A 148 9.59 10.28 23.51
C ALA A 148 10.05 9.54 22.25
N MET A 149 10.04 8.21 22.30
CA MET A 149 10.34 7.37 21.15
C MET A 149 9.33 7.60 20.00
N LYS A 150 8.02 7.64 20.32
CA LYS A 150 6.98 7.92 19.32
C LYS A 150 7.24 9.24 18.58
N ASN A 151 7.58 10.30 19.31
CA ASN A 151 7.86 11.62 18.73
C ASN A 151 9.13 11.61 17.85
N SER A 152 10.17 10.91 18.30
CA SER A 152 11.40 10.72 17.53
C SER A 152 11.13 10.01 16.20
N LEU A 153 10.43 8.86 16.24
CA LEU A 153 10.08 8.09 15.05
C LEU A 153 9.13 8.85 14.10
N GLN A 154 8.16 9.60 14.65
CA GLN A 154 7.29 10.45 13.82
C GLN A 154 8.06 11.56 13.11
N SER A 155 9.04 12.16 13.78
CA SER A 155 9.91 13.17 13.15
C SER A 155 10.74 12.55 12.02
N LEU A 156 11.26 11.33 12.22
CA LEU A 156 12.01 10.61 11.19
C LEU A 156 11.16 10.30 9.95
N ILE A 157 9.90 9.87 10.13
CA ILE A 157 8.95 9.65 9.02
C ILE A 157 8.71 10.94 8.23
N LYS A 158 8.51 12.07 8.92
CA LYS A 158 8.29 13.37 8.26
C LYS A 158 9.52 13.83 7.46
N GLN A 159 10.72 13.60 7.98
CA GLN A 159 11.96 13.98 7.28
C GLN A 159 12.17 13.18 5.99
N GLN A 160 11.79 11.90 5.97
CA GLN A 160 11.86 11.09 4.74
C GLN A 160 10.84 11.49 3.69
N GLY A 161 9.67 12.00 4.10
CA GLY A 161 8.66 12.55 3.18
C GLY A 161 9.10 13.83 2.46
N ASN A 162 10.18 14.48 2.93
CA ASN A 162 10.73 15.71 2.33
C ASN A 162 11.93 15.45 1.39
N GLY A 163 12.19 14.20 1.00
CA GLY A 163 13.09 13.90 -0.11
C GLY A 163 12.56 14.46 -1.45
N PRO A 164 13.37 14.54 -2.52
CA PRO A 164 13.05 15.23 -3.79
C PRO A 164 11.93 14.59 -4.64
N GLY A 165 11.02 13.84 -4.02
CA GLY A 165 9.88 13.20 -4.65
C GLY A 165 8.72 13.03 -3.68
N GLN A 166 8.26 14.11 -3.04
CA GLN A 166 6.87 14.15 -2.57
C GLN A 166 6.27 15.56 -2.50
N GLU A 167 5.12 15.64 -3.16
CA GLU A 167 4.10 16.66 -3.10
C GLU A 167 3.86 17.10 -1.65
N ALA A 168 4.14 18.36 -1.38
CA ALA A 168 3.65 19.05 -0.22
C ALA A 168 2.10 19.01 -0.19
N ILE A 169 1.57 19.25 1.00
CA ILE A 169 0.15 19.52 1.18
C ILE A 169 -0.07 20.94 0.66
N GLY A 170 -0.67 21.03 -0.52
CA GLY A 170 -0.90 22.30 -1.21
C GLY A 170 -1.91 23.18 -0.51
N SER A 171 -1.59 24.47 -0.50
CA SER A 171 -2.57 25.56 -0.50
C SER A 171 -3.62 25.34 -1.60
N GLU A 172 -4.82 25.87 -1.38
CA GLU A 172 -5.96 25.85 -2.31
C GLU A 172 -5.55 26.22 -3.76
N GLY A 173 -5.35 25.22 -4.62
CA GLY A 173 -5.06 25.39 -6.04
C GLY A 173 -6.27 25.08 -6.93
N THR A 174 -6.43 25.78 -8.05
CA THR A 174 -7.54 25.63 -8.99
C THR A 174 -7.63 24.21 -9.60
N LEU A 175 -8.82 23.60 -9.62
CA LEU A 175 -9.08 22.29 -10.25
C LEU A 175 -8.76 22.28 -11.76
N CYS A 176 -8.06 21.24 -12.23
CA CYS A 176 -7.83 21.05 -13.66
C CYS A 176 -9.12 20.64 -14.38
N LYS A 177 -9.53 21.43 -15.39
CA LYS A 177 -10.76 21.21 -16.17
C LYS A 177 -10.76 19.92 -17.00
N SER A 178 -9.58 19.36 -17.34
CA SER A 178 -9.45 18.19 -18.22
C SER A 178 -9.41 16.86 -17.46
N CYS A 179 -8.84 16.80 -16.26
CA CYS A 179 -8.76 15.56 -15.47
C CYS A 179 -9.53 15.61 -14.15
N GLY A 180 -9.96 16.79 -13.70
CA GLY A 180 -10.67 16.97 -12.43
C GLY A 180 -9.81 16.74 -11.17
N MET A 181 -8.49 16.58 -11.33
CA MET A 181 -7.56 16.36 -10.22
C MET A 181 -6.88 17.66 -9.79
N GLN A 182 -6.52 17.74 -8.51
CA GLN A 182 -5.71 18.81 -7.93
C GLN A 182 -4.35 18.20 -7.60
N THR A 183 -3.27 18.74 -8.19
CA THR A 183 -1.88 18.34 -7.92
C THR A 183 -1.06 19.61 -7.67
N GLN A 184 0.10 19.47 -7.05
CA GLN A 184 1.02 20.60 -6.85
C GLN A 184 1.72 21.03 -8.14
N ASP A 185 1.97 20.07 -9.04
CA ASP A 185 2.61 20.33 -10.32
C ASP A 185 1.61 20.90 -11.34
N THR A 186 2.12 21.72 -12.26
CA THR A 186 1.36 22.20 -13.41
C THR A 186 0.92 21.02 -14.28
N HIS A 187 -0.38 20.94 -14.60
CA HIS A 187 -0.92 19.87 -15.42
C HIS A 187 -0.46 20.06 -16.86
N ILE A 188 0.43 19.18 -17.33
CA ILE A 188 0.82 19.14 -18.75
C ILE A 188 -0.36 18.55 -19.53
N VAL A 189 -0.96 19.37 -20.39
CA VAL A 189 -2.01 18.98 -21.31
C VAL A 189 -1.41 18.81 -22.70
N GLU A 190 -1.42 17.58 -23.19
CA GLU A 190 -0.93 17.23 -24.52
C GLU A 190 -2.09 16.92 -25.48
N LYS A 191 -1.80 16.82 -26.77
CA LYS A 191 -2.79 16.34 -27.75
C LYS A 191 -2.62 14.84 -27.90
N CYS A 192 -3.71 14.08 -27.78
CA CYS A 192 -3.70 12.66 -28.10
C CYS A 192 -3.14 12.44 -29.50
N TRP A 193 -2.17 11.54 -29.63
CA TRP A 193 -1.49 11.28 -30.90
C TRP A 193 -2.44 10.84 -32.01
N VAL A 194 -3.58 10.21 -31.66
CA VAL A 194 -4.58 9.68 -32.59
C VAL A 194 -5.75 10.65 -32.79
N CYS A 195 -6.60 10.85 -31.78
CA CYS A 195 -7.83 11.63 -31.94
C CYS A 195 -7.63 13.14 -31.83
N LYS A 196 -6.41 13.60 -31.50
CA LYS A 196 -6.03 15.01 -31.31
C LYS A 196 -6.77 15.76 -30.20
N THR A 197 -7.61 15.08 -29.42
CA THR A 197 -8.25 15.64 -28.22
C THR A 197 -7.19 15.99 -27.17
N ALA A 198 -7.40 17.08 -26.43
CA ALA A 198 -6.56 17.45 -25.31
C ALA A 198 -6.65 16.40 -24.20
N ILE A 199 -5.50 15.86 -23.78
CA ILE A 199 -5.35 14.87 -22.71
C ILE A 199 -4.39 15.41 -21.65
N CYS A 200 -4.81 15.37 -20.39
CA CYS A 200 -3.91 15.64 -19.28
C CYS A 200 -3.24 14.33 -18.86
N ALA A 201 -1.93 14.37 -18.57
CA ALA A 201 -1.16 13.21 -18.09
C ALA A 201 -1.72 12.56 -16.81
N PHE A 202 -2.56 13.29 -16.06
CA PHE A 202 -3.22 12.82 -14.83
C PHE A 202 -4.69 12.41 -15.04
N MET A 203 -5.20 12.35 -16.27
CA MET A 203 -6.52 11.77 -16.54
C MET A 203 -6.57 10.29 -16.11
N ARG A 204 -7.67 9.82 -15.52
CA ARG A 204 -7.76 8.39 -15.14
C ARG A 204 -7.79 7.46 -16.35
N LYS A 205 -8.35 7.92 -17.47
CA LYS A 205 -8.53 7.11 -18.67
C LYS A 205 -8.65 8.00 -19.89
N HIS A 206 -8.04 7.59 -20.99
CA HIS A 206 -8.31 8.11 -22.33
C HIS A 206 -8.57 6.97 -23.30
N VAL A 207 -9.69 7.02 -24.03
CA VAL A 207 -10.02 6.07 -25.09
C VAL A 207 -10.25 6.86 -26.38
N CYS A 208 -9.47 6.55 -27.40
CA CYS A 208 -9.73 7.07 -28.74
C CYS A 208 -11.01 6.42 -29.27
N LEU A 209 -12.06 7.20 -29.48
CA LEU A 209 -13.19 6.76 -30.29
C LEU A 209 -12.68 6.63 -31.74
N LYS A 210 -12.84 5.45 -32.34
CA LYS A 210 -12.52 5.26 -33.76
C LYS A 210 -13.38 6.24 -34.57
N LYS A 211 -12.74 7.02 -35.44
CA LYS A 211 -13.42 7.49 -36.65
C LYS A 211 -13.43 6.36 -37.67
#